data_AF-A0A7W1GR86-F1
#
_entry.id   AF-A0A7W1GR86-F1
#
_cell.length_a   1.000
_cell.length_b   1.000
_cell.length_c   1.000
_cell.angle_alpha   90.00
_cell.angle_beta   90.00
_cell.angle_gamma   90.00
#
_symmetry.space_group_name_H-M   'P 1'
#
loop_
_entity.id
_entity.type
_entity.pdbx_description
1 polymer ?
#
loop_
_entity_poly.entity_id
_entity_poly.type
_entity_poly.pdbx_seq_one_letter_code
_entity_poly.pdbx_strand_id
1 'polypeptide(L)'
;LAHQRALTKALGPGSWDLGFGGACEVGEPFRRTAQRELAEEAGIGTPLRLLGDYRWDGAGSREVGVLYDTVSDGPFVHPPDEVVTSRLVRLDELDDFCASHVVLAAALALVPPHLH
;
A
#
# COMPACT_ATOMS: atom_id res chain seq x y z
N LEU A 1 5.26 -4.65 4.84
CA LEU A 1 6.28 -4.45 3.80
C LEU A 1 6.08 -3.05 3.24
N ALA A 2 7.01 -2.12 3.46
CA ALA A 2 6.94 -0.80 2.86
C ALA A 2 7.57 -0.84 1.46
N HIS A 3 7.05 -0.06 0.52
CA HIS A 3 7.58 -0.02 -0.85
C HIS A 3 7.74 1.41 -1.34
N GLN A 4 8.78 1.68 -2.13
CA GLN A 4 8.98 2.96 -2.79
C GLN A 4 8.34 2.91 -4.17
N ARG A 5 7.36 3.78 -4.40
CA ARG A 5 6.58 3.85 -5.63
C ARG A 5 7.46 4.25 -6.80
N ALA A 6 7.23 3.64 -7.97
CA ALA A 6 7.93 3.99 -9.20
C ALA A 6 7.83 5.50 -9.52
N LEU A 7 8.87 6.05 -10.12
CA LEU A 7 8.94 7.48 -10.47
C LEU A 7 7.93 7.87 -11.56
N THR A 8 7.35 6.87 -12.25
CA THR A 8 6.32 7.02 -13.28
C THR A 8 4.90 7.06 -12.72
N LYS A 9 4.68 6.76 -11.43
CA LYS A 9 3.34 6.76 -10.83
C LYS A 9 2.78 8.19 -10.79
N ALA A 10 1.51 8.34 -11.17
CA ALA A 10 0.82 9.64 -11.16
C ALA A 10 0.66 10.21 -9.73
N LEU A 11 0.44 9.34 -8.75
CA LEU A 11 0.36 9.69 -7.34
C LEU A 11 1.64 9.28 -6.60
N GLY A 12 2.29 10.25 -5.96
CA GLY A 12 3.46 10.06 -5.10
C GLY A 12 4.65 9.37 -5.76
N PRO A 13 5.12 9.81 -6.94
CA PRO A 13 6.30 9.22 -7.57
C PRO A 13 7.51 9.28 -6.63
N GLY A 14 8.16 8.14 -6.38
CA GLY A 14 9.31 8.03 -5.49
C GLY A 14 8.99 8.14 -3.98
N SER A 15 7.72 8.34 -3.62
CA SER A 15 7.28 8.31 -2.21
C SER A 15 7.16 6.85 -1.74
N TRP A 16 7.28 6.66 -0.44
CA TRP A 16 7.04 5.37 0.20
C TRP A 16 5.55 5.16 0.50
N ASP A 17 5.11 3.93 0.34
CA ASP A 17 3.77 3.46 0.69
C ASP A 17 3.88 2.35 1.75
N LEU A 18 2.84 2.21 2.56
CA LEU A 18 2.73 1.24 3.64
C LEU A 18 1.72 0.13 3.32
N GLY A 19 1.01 0.23 2.20
CA GLY A 19 0.13 -0.79 1.65
C GLY A 19 0.29 -0.94 0.15
N PHE A 20 -0.31 -1.97 -0.44
CA PHE A 20 -0.42 -2.16 -1.89
C PHE A 20 -1.87 -1.87 -2.29
N GLY A 21 -2.08 -1.15 -3.39
CA GLY A 21 -3.43 -0.78 -3.77
C GLY A 21 -3.53 0.23 -4.91
N GLY A 22 -4.76 0.34 -5.42
CA GLY A 22 -5.08 1.19 -6.54
C GLY A 22 -6.58 1.38 -6.69
N ALA A 23 -6.97 2.10 -7.74
CA ALA A 23 -8.36 2.43 -8.01
C ALA A 23 -9.16 1.18 -8.43
N CYS A 24 -10.41 1.11 -7.98
CA CYS A 24 -11.34 0.10 -8.48
C CYS A 24 -11.82 0.49 -9.89
N GLU A 25 -11.92 -0.49 -10.77
CA GLU A 25 -12.67 -0.32 -12.01
C GLU A 25 -14.18 -0.16 -11.73
N VAL A 26 -14.92 0.42 -12.68
CA VAL A 26 -16.38 0.61 -12.51
C VAL A 26 -17.07 -0.74 -12.33
N GLY A 27 -17.69 -0.93 -11.16
CA GLY A 27 -18.36 -2.17 -10.79
C GLY A 27 -17.44 -3.28 -10.27
N GLU A 28 -16.14 -3.02 -10.14
CA GLU A 28 -15.20 -3.97 -9.54
C GLU A 28 -15.39 -4.02 -8.01
N PRO A 29 -15.53 -5.22 -7.41
CA PRO A 29 -15.56 -5.34 -5.95
C PRO A 29 -14.21 -4.97 -5.33
N PHE A 30 -14.20 -4.19 -4.25
CA PHE A 30 -12.98 -3.78 -3.53
C PHE A 30 -12.00 -4.94 -3.24
N ARG A 31 -12.53 -6.11 -2.85
CA ARG A 31 -11.70 -7.29 -2.58
C ARG A 31 -10.97 -7.78 -3.83
N ARG A 32 -11.61 -7.72 -4.99
CA ARG A 32 -11.02 -8.13 -6.27
C ARG A 32 -9.91 -7.15 -6.67
N THR A 33 -10.17 -5.84 -6.54
CA THR A 33 -9.16 -4.80 -6.74
C THR A 33 -7.96 -5.03 -5.83
N ALA A 34 -8.16 -5.20 -4.52
CA ALA A 34 -7.07 -5.42 -3.57
C ALA A 34 -6.24 -6.69 -3.89
N GLN A 35 -6.88 -7.77 -4.36
CA GLN A 35 -6.18 -8.99 -4.79
C GLN A 35 -5.36 -8.76 -6.06
N ARG A 36 -5.92 -8.03 -7.03
CA ARG A 36 -5.24 -7.67 -8.28
C ARG A 36 -4.01 -6.80 -8.01
N GLU A 37 -4.20 -5.70 -7.27
CA GLU A 37 -3.14 -4.75 -6.94
C GLU A 37 -2.02 -5.42 -6.10
N LEU A 38 -2.38 -6.30 -5.15
CA LEU A 38 -1.38 -7.07 -4.40
C LEU A 38 -0.56 -7.99 -5.33
N ALA A 39 -1.20 -8.60 -6.32
CA ALA A 39 -0.50 -9.44 -7.29
C ALA A 39 0.36 -8.61 -8.25
N GLU A 40 -0.12 -7.46 -8.71
CA GLU A 40 0.58 -6.56 -9.63
C GLU A 40 1.78 -5.89 -8.94
N GLU A 41 1.58 -5.25 -7.79
CA GLU A 41 2.62 -4.47 -7.13
C GLU A 41 3.56 -5.33 -6.27
N ALA A 42 3.07 -6.43 -5.65
CA ALA A 42 3.87 -7.26 -4.73
C ALA A 42 4.20 -8.66 -5.26
N GLY A 43 3.57 -9.10 -6.35
CA GLY A 43 3.84 -10.41 -6.95
C GLY A 43 3.25 -11.59 -6.18
N ILE A 44 2.33 -11.37 -5.24
CA ILE A 44 1.79 -12.43 -4.38
C ILE A 44 0.26 -12.53 -4.41
N GLY A 45 -0.24 -13.74 -4.22
CA GLY A 45 -1.66 -14.02 -4.02
C GLY A 45 -1.87 -14.75 -2.70
N THR A 46 -2.48 -14.08 -1.73
CA THR A 46 -2.70 -14.60 -0.38
C THR A 46 -4.09 -14.17 0.13
N PRO A 47 -4.73 -14.93 1.04
CA PRO A 47 -6.01 -14.53 1.61
C PRO A 47 -5.96 -13.15 2.25
N LEU A 48 -6.97 -12.33 1.94
CA LEU A 48 -7.13 -11.00 2.51
C LEU A 48 -8.13 -11.03 3.66
N ARG A 49 -7.75 -10.47 4.80
CA ARG A 49 -8.65 -10.21 5.92
C ARG A 49 -9.07 -8.75 5.90
N LEU A 50 -10.37 -8.53 6.03
CA LEU A 50 -10.96 -7.18 6.05
C LEU A 50 -10.60 -6.48 7.35
N LEU A 51 -10.09 -5.24 7.25
CA LEU A 51 -9.83 -4.37 8.39
C LEU A 51 -10.94 -3.32 8.58
N GLY A 52 -11.46 -2.77 7.49
CA GLY A 52 -12.56 -1.82 7.52
C GLY A 52 -12.61 -0.93 6.28
N ASP A 53 -13.67 -0.15 6.15
CA ASP A 53 -13.72 0.95 5.20
C ASP A 53 -12.87 2.13 5.65
N TYR A 54 -12.44 2.94 4.68
CA TYR A 54 -11.72 4.18 4.96
C TYR A 54 -12.17 5.32 4.05
N ARG A 55 -11.92 6.53 4.51
CA ARG A 55 -12.06 7.76 3.72
C ARG A 55 -10.85 8.65 3.94
N TRP A 56 -10.32 9.18 2.84
CA TRP A 56 -9.23 10.14 2.83
C TRP A 56 -9.60 11.34 1.97
N ASP A 57 -9.36 12.54 2.49
CA ASP A 57 -9.48 13.80 1.76
C ASP A 57 -8.31 14.68 2.19
N GLY A 58 -7.21 14.60 1.43
CA GLY A 58 -5.98 15.25 1.81
C GLY A 58 -5.10 15.57 0.61
N ALA A 59 -3.81 15.83 0.88
CA ALA A 59 -2.87 16.19 -0.17
C ALA A 59 -2.68 15.02 -1.15
N GLY A 60 -2.81 15.29 -2.46
CA GLY A 60 -2.52 14.35 -3.54
C GLY A 60 -3.72 13.53 -4.01
N SER A 61 -4.67 13.18 -3.13
CA SER A 61 -5.81 12.31 -3.48
C SER A 61 -7.04 12.52 -2.60
N ARG A 62 -8.19 12.08 -3.12
CA ARG A 62 -9.44 11.90 -2.37
C ARG A 62 -9.93 10.49 -2.62
N GLU A 63 -10.07 9.72 -1.56
CA GLU A 63 -10.27 8.28 -1.65
C GLU A 63 -11.39 7.83 -0.72
N VAL A 64 -12.15 6.86 -1.19
CA VAL A 64 -13.01 6.03 -0.37
C VAL A 64 -12.69 4.60 -0.76
N GLY A 65 -12.43 3.76 0.22
CA GLY A 65 -11.93 2.42 -0.05
C GLY A 65 -12.15 1.50 1.12
N VAL A 66 -11.52 0.33 1.00
CA VAL A 66 -11.55 -0.71 2.01
C VAL A 66 -10.12 -1.19 2.23
N LEU A 67 -9.71 -1.23 3.49
CA LEU A 67 -8.41 -1.72 3.90
C LEU A 67 -8.47 -3.21 4.21
N TYR A 68 -7.46 -3.92 3.75
CA TYR A 68 -7.25 -5.35 4.02
C TYR A 68 -5.85 -5.56 4.55
N ASP A 69 -5.65 -6.61 5.34
CA ASP A 69 -4.32 -7.14 5.61
C ASP A 69 -4.16 -8.59 5.16
N THR A 70 -2.90 -8.99 5.14
CA THR A 70 -2.48 -10.34 4.84
C THR A 70 -1.08 -10.59 5.38
N VAL A 71 -0.70 -11.87 5.46
CA VAL A 71 0.62 -12.32 5.87
C VAL A 71 1.18 -13.21 4.78
N SER A 72 2.45 -13.03 4.44
CA SER A 72 3.18 -13.83 3.46
C SER A 72 4.67 -13.76 3.75
N ASP A 73 5.37 -14.88 3.58
CA ASP A 73 6.84 -14.96 3.63
C ASP A 73 7.47 -14.59 2.27
N GLY A 74 6.65 -14.20 1.29
CA GLY A 74 7.07 -13.94 -0.09
C GLY A 74 7.14 -15.22 -0.94
N PRO A 75 7.98 -15.26 -1.99
CA PRO A 75 8.85 -14.17 -2.44
C PRO A 75 8.05 -12.97 -2.94
N PHE A 76 8.59 -11.77 -2.76
CA PHE A 76 8.03 -10.55 -3.33
C PHE A 76 8.74 -10.24 -4.65
N VAL A 77 7.95 -10.07 -5.72
CA VAL A 77 8.47 -9.72 -7.04
C VAL A 77 7.75 -8.47 -7.48
N HIS A 78 8.49 -7.38 -7.58
CA HIS A 78 7.92 -6.08 -7.89
C HIS A 78 8.26 -5.67 -9.33
N PRO A 79 7.25 -5.34 -10.15
CA PRO A 79 7.51 -4.70 -11.45
C PRO A 79 8.19 -3.33 -11.26
N PRO A 80 9.21 -2.99 -12.06
CA PRO A 80 9.97 -1.74 -11.89
C PRO A 80 9.17 -0.48 -12.24
N ASP A 81 8.09 -0.63 -13.01
CA ASP A 81 7.11 0.41 -13.32
C ASP A 81 6.09 0.64 -12.20
N GLU A 82 6.05 -0.24 -11.21
CA GLU A 82 5.22 -0.12 -10.01
C GLU A 82 6.02 0.29 -8.77
N VAL A 83 7.16 -0.37 -8.53
CA VAL A 83 7.96 -0.22 -7.32
C VAL A 83 9.45 -0.15 -7.66
N VAL A 84 10.14 0.85 -7.10
CA VAL A 84 11.60 1.01 -7.21
C VAL A 84 12.34 0.04 -6.30
N THR A 85 11.88 -0.07 -5.05
CA THR A 85 12.47 -0.92 -4.02
C THR A 85 11.46 -1.17 -2.90
N SER A 86 11.71 -2.16 -2.05
CA SER A 86 10.90 -2.45 -0.87
C SER A 86 11.75 -2.76 0.35
N ARG A 87 11.16 -2.58 1.54
CA ARG A 87 11.82 -2.82 2.82
C ARG A 87 10.85 -3.48 3.80
N LEU A 88 11.32 -4.57 4.42
CA LEU A 88 10.72 -5.08 5.64
C LEU A 88 11.12 -4.13 6.79
N VAL A 89 10.13 -3.39 7.28
CA VAL A 89 10.26 -2.48 8.41
C VAL A 89 9.63 -3.17 9.60
N ARG A 90 10.38 -3.26 10.71
CA ARG A 90 9.82 -3.78 11.95
C ARG A 90 8.87 -2.76 12.56
N LEU A 91 7.86 -3.22 13.27
CA LEU A 91 6.86 -2.32 13.87
C LEU A 91 7.48 -1.32 14.85
N ASP A 92 8.50 -1.73 15.60
CA ASP A 92 9.24 -0.86 16.53
C ASP A 92 10.16 0.15 15.84
N GLU A 93 10.39 0.01 14.53
CA GLU A 93 11.18 0.94 13.71
C GLU A 93 10.29 1.80 12.80
N LEU A 94 8.96 1.60 12.82
CA LEU A 94 8.05 2.21 11.86
C LEU A 94 8.01 3.72 11.97
N ASP A 95 7.98 4.25 13.19
CA ASP A 95 7.96 5.70 13.43
C ASP A 95 9.23 6.37 12.89
N ASP A 96 10.40 5.80 13.19
CA ASP A 96 11.69 6.29 12.69
C ASP A 96 11.77 6.18 11.16
N PHE A 97 11.25 5.10 10.59
CA PHE A 97 11.17 4.92 9.14
C PHE A 97 10.31 6.01 8.50
N CYS A 98 9.10 6.24 9.02
CA CYS A 98 8.18 7.27 8.53
C CYS A 98 8.74 8.69 8.72
N ALA A 99 9.51 8.94 9.79
CA ALA A 99 10.15 10.23 10.03
C ALA A 99 11.34 10.52 9.09
N SER A 100 11.99 9.47 8.58
CA SER A 100 13.19 9.58 7.74
C SER A 100 12.92 9.46 6.24
N HIS A 101 11.68 9.16 5.84
CA HIS A 101 11.30 8.97 4.44
C HIS A 101 10.07 9.80 4.07
N VAL A 102 9.96 10.17 2.79
CA VAL A 102 8.73 10.78 2.27
C VAL A 102 7.71 9.66 2.07
N VAL A 103 6.75 9.54 3.00
CA VAL A 103 5.65 8.57 2.95
C VAL A 103 4.39 9.25 2.41
N LEU A 104 3.58 8.51 1.63
CA LEU A 104 2.27 8.98 1.22
C LEU A 104 1.41 9.35 2.44
N ALA A 105 0.83 10.55 2.40
CA ALA A 105 0.02 11.06 3.51
C ALA A 105 -1.19 10.16 3.81
N ALA A 106 -1.83 9.61 2.77
CA ALA A 106 -2.91 8.64 2.93
C ALA A 106 -2.43 7.37 3.64
N ALA A 107 -1.31 6.78 3.20
CA ALA A 107 -0.74 5.58 3.81
C ALA A 107 -0.39 5.80 5.29
N LEU A 108 0.26 6.94 5.60
CA LEU A 108 0.62 7.30 6.97
C LEU A 108 -0.60 7.53 7.88
N ALA A 109 -1.68 8.07 7.34
CA ALA A 109 -2.91 8.30 8.10
C ALA A 109 -3.73 7.02 8.30
N LEU A 110 -3.75 6.13 7.31
CA LEU A 110 -4.69 5.02 7.23
C LEU A 110 -4.12 3.69 7.72
N VAL A 111 -2.82 3.43 7.54
CA VAL A 111 -2.24 2.10 7.80
C VAL A 111 -1.80 1.90 9.26
N PRO A 112 -1.01 2.79 9.89
CA PRO A 112 -0.49 2.58 11.24
C PRO A 112 -1.52 2.20 12.32
N PRO A 113 -2.76 2.75 12.32
CA PRO A 113 -3.77 2.37 13.33
C PRO A 113 -4.16 0.89 13.34
N HIS A 114 -3.83 0.13 12.29
CA HIS A 114 -4.17 -1.29 12.17
C HIS A 114 -2.99 -2.24 12.41
N LEU A 115 -1.78 -1.71 12.56
CA LEU A 115 -0.58 -2.51 12.80
C LEU A 115 -0.46 -2.85 14.29
N HIS A 116 -0.25 -4.12 14.61
CA HIS A 116 -0.18 -4.66 15.96
C HIS A 116 0.86 -5.78 16.06
#